data_AF-A0A0F8DB84-F1
#
_entry.id   AF-A0A0F8DB84-F1
#
_cell.length_a   1.000
_cell.length_b   1.000
_cell.length_c   1.000
_cell.angle_alpha   90.00
_cell.angle_beta   90.00
_cell.angle_gamma   90.00
#
_symmetry.space_group_name_H-M   'P 1'
#
loop_
_entity.id
_entity.type
_entity.pdbx_description
1 polymer ?
#
loop_
_entity_poly.entity_id
_entity_poly.type
_entity_poly.pdbx_seq_one_letter_code
_entity_poly.pdbx_strand_id
1 'polypeptide(L)'
;MGNSVSNHRDQALESFAFFPLSNVSHNSDYGIYNSTGQLLKGNTLFEQYTELATQLDTKRSAFYLESKENELIFGCSLSVKAENGREERVVFIQVYKNLPLQNEIVSDIQLLKQFYERVKFEVENLDVKKYKLVGFWEEGDFRNIKEVPIEKEVFEYTAGKIRSNIKVSVKISELSSGLSFILKLISILRRRFTFIFDVSQYPSESNVSVSLIKPNPDFEIGENGTFLEFTKAGSWNSFKELGEEFFKDEASYSKGSQTISDSVSPVVRKILSSPSDYYISSNSFLDEFDDTYKVEIFKGLVQKTTDVNDPTIGKVFINISHKIESSECRKDFYKILLSRNIFIESLIADLVLTIHKKHNKDLFNLLFNKTSRENFPQNSLGEWAHNSRGGSKYNSFEKGVKKALNDLEYSDKVNFLKFIASESPSKPKAEGKILLESLIKDLVDYKGNNNFILELSDEDTENLDYILDRHYLDSKIRMKKRKRNKNIKTVFCAVALVMIILMSYLFVCYIHSTGNEGENNSSDTSIKNTSTFLEYLNAVYDNKSINSLEYAIISEDDQKAGMINN
;
A
#
# COMPACT_ATOMS: atom_id res chain seq x y z
N MET A 1 61.80 -15.25 -65.27
CA MET A 1 62.40 -15.19 -63.90
C MET A 1 61.59 -14.17 -63.12
N GLY A 2 60.83 -14.41 -62.07
CA GLY A 2 60.46 -15.59 -61.28
C GLY A 2 59.68 -15.08 -60.06
N ASN A 3 58.59 -15.78 -59.68
CA ASN A 3 57.92 -15.91 -58.36
C ASN A 3 57.41 -14.62 -57.64
N SER A 4 56.11 -14.40 -57.38
CA SER A 4 55.06 -15.10 -56.57
C SER A 4 55.03 -14.73 -55.07
N VAL A 5 53.80 -14.76 -54.50
CA VAL A 5 53.39 -14.74 -53.05
C VAL A 5 53.02 -13.33 -52.54
N SER A 6 51.75 -12.91 -52.66
CA SER A 6 50.60 -13.08 -51.73
C SER A 6 50.71 -12.32 -50.41
N ASN A 7 49.79 -11.39 -50.14
CA ASN A 7 49.14 -11.33 -48.84
C ASN A 7 47.68 -10.90 -48.97
N HIS A 8 46.85 -11.81 -48.47
CA HIS A 8 45.42 -11.72 -48.28
C HIS A 8 45.08 -10.78 -47.12
N ARG A 9 43.87 -10.20 -47.21
CA ARG A 9 42.94 -9.88 -46.11
C ARG A 9 43.49 -9.05 -44.94
N ASP A 10 43.08 -7.80 -44.92
CA ASP A 10 42.58 -7.11 -43.74
C ASP A 10 41.66 -5.98 -44.22
N GLN A 11 40.42 -6.34 -44.60
CA GLN A 11 39.32 -5.37 -44.69
C GLN A 11 38.46 -5.60 -43.45
N ALA A 12 38.72 -4.78 -42.43
CA ALA A 12 37.83 -4.59 -41.30
C ALA A 12 36.47 -4.10 -41.81
N LEU A 13 35.48 -5.00 -41.87
CA LEU A 13 34.06 -4.66 -41.94
C LEU A 13 33.60 -4.30 -40.52
N GLU A 14 34.06 -3.16 -40.02
CA GLU A 14 33.52 -2.53 -38.81
C GLU A 14 32.42 -1.55 -39.21
N SER A 15 31.17 -2.01 -39.27
CA SER A 15 29.96 -1.23 -38.91
C SER A 15 28.68 -2.01 -39.24
N PHE A 16 28.23 -2.89 -38.35
CA PHE A 16 26.87 -3.43 -38.42
C PHE A 16 26.33 -3.63 -37.02
N ALA A 17 25.44 -2.75 -36.59
CA ALA A 17 24.79 -2.91 -35.30
C ALA A 17 23.36 -2.37 -35.33
N PHE A 18 22.51 -3.09 -34.60
CA PHE A 18 21.16 -2.78 -34.11
C PHE A 18 21.05 -1.46 -33.31
N PHE A 19 22.20 -0.80 -33.16
CA PHE A 19 22.46 0.45 -32.48
C PHE A 19 23.55 1.10 -33.34
N PRO A 20 23.46 2.36 -33.77
CA PRO A 20 24.52 3.01 -34.50
C PRO A 20 25.75 3.15 -33.58
N LEU A 21 26.59 2.11 -33.56
CA LEU A 21 27.85 2.06 -32.82
C LEU A 21 28.96 2.45 -33.81
N SER A 22 28.94 3.70 -34.23
CA SER A 22 30.07 4.27 -34.96
C SER A 22 31.15 4.71 -33.95
N ASN A 23 32.32 4.09 -34.08
CA ASN A 23 33.64 4.58 -33.64
C ASN A 23 34.09 4.48 -32.17
N VAL A 24 33.58 3.58 -31.34
CA VAL A 24 34.24 3.30 -30.05
C VAL A 24 34.32 1.80 -29.80
N SER A 25 35.52 1.33 -29.42
CA SER A 25 35.89 -0.05 -29.08
C SER A 25 35.10 -0.60 -27.89
N HIS A 26 33.81 -0.88 -28.07
CA HIS A 26 32.98 -1.55 -27.07
C HIS A 26 33.21 -3.06 -27.16
N ASN A 27 33.69 -3.68 -26.08
CA ASN A 27 33.83 -5.15 -25.96
C ASN A 27 32.44 -5.80 -25.99
N SER A 28 31.97 -6.16 -27.18
CA SER A 28 30.77 -6.97 -27.36
C SER A 28 31.16 -8.44 -27.21
N ASP A 29 30.94 -9.02 -26.03
CA ASP A 29 31.17 -10.45 -25.79
C ASP A 29 29.87 -11.26 -25.93
N TYR A 30 29.99 -12.52 -26.35
CA TYR A 30 28.87 -13.44 -26.51
C TYR A 30 29.17 -14.82 -25.92
N GLY A 31 28.11 -15.55 -25.61
CA GLY A 31 28.12 -16.93 -25.18
C GLY A 31 27.16 -17.77 -26.01
N ILE A 32 27.56 -19.00 -26.34
CA ILE A 32 26.74 -20.01 -26.99
C ILE A 32 26.57 -21.18 -26.03
N TYR A 33 25.34 -21.64 -25.84
CA TYR A 33 24.98 -22.69 -24.89
C TYR A 33 24.24 -23.81 -25.61
N ASN A 34 24.31 -25.02 -25.06
CA ASN A 34 23.39 -26.10 -25.43
C ASN A 34 22.06 -25.99 -24.66
N SER A 35 21.13 -26.91 -24.95
CA SER A 35 19.81 -26.98 -24.30
C SER A 35 19.85 -27.25 -22.77
N THR A 36 20.98 -27.69 -22.21
CA THR A 36 21.12 -27.87 -20.75
C THR A 36 21.71 -26.63 -20.07
N GLY A 37 21.92 -25.53 -20.82
CA GLY A 37 22.52 -24.30 -20.32
C GLY A 37 24.05 -24.39 -20.15
N GLN A 38 24.69 -25.45 -20.65
CA GLN A 38 26.16 -25.56 -20.63
C GLN A 38 26.77 -24.65 -21.70
N LEU A 39 27.76 -23.85 -21.31
CA LEU A 39 28.50 -22.97 -22.22
C LEU A 39 29.37 -23.81 -23.19
N LEU A 40 29.14 -23.62 -24.48
CA LEU A 40 29.88 -24.23 -25.60
C LEU A 40 30.98 -23.31 -26.13
N LYS A 41 30.75 -21.99 -26.11
CA LYS A 41 31.70 -20.95 -26.56
C LYS A 41 31.42 -19.67 -25.80
N GLY A 42 32.45 -18.91 -25.46
CA GLY A 42 32.36 -17.66 -24.70
C GLY A 42 33.44 -17.59 -23.61
N ASN A 43 33.64 -16.42 -23.02
CA ASN A 43 34.55 -16.29 -21.88
C ASN A 43 33.90 -16.81 -20.58
N THR A 44 34.69 -17.01 -19.53
CA THR A 44 34.19 -17.56 -18.25
C THR A 44 33.14 -16.69 -17.56
N LEU A 45 33.07 -15.39 -17.87
CA LEU A 45 32.03 -14.51 -17.33
C LEU A 45 30.64 -14.87 -17.88
N PHE A 46 30.54 -15.61 -18.99
CA PHE A 46 29.27 -16.04 -19.55
C PHE A 46 28.62 -17.19 -18.78
N GLU A 47 29.34 -17.91 -17.92
CA GLU A 47 28.73 -18.95 -17.07
C GLU A 47 27.58 -18.42 -16.20
N GLN A 48 27.58 -17.12 -15.87
CA GLN A 48 26.50 -16.49 -15.11
C GLN A 48 25.14 -16.45 -15.85
N TYR A 49 25.12 -16.64 -17.17
CA TYR A 49 23.90 -16.60 -17.97
C TYR A 49 23.31 -18.00 -18.26
N THR A 50 23.81 -19.07 -17.63
CA THR A 50 23.29 -20.43 -17.79
C THR A 50 21.79 -20.54 -17.49
N GLU A 51 21.31 -19.86 -16.44
CA GLU A 51 19.87 -19.85 -16.12
C GLU A 51 19.06 -19.16 -17.21
N LEU A 52 19.50 -17.97 -17.65
CA LEU A 52 18.86 -17.25 -18.75
C LEU A 52 18.85 -18.10 -20.02
N ALA A 53 19.96 -18.75 -20.37
CA ALA A 53 20.03 -19.63 -21.53
C ALA A 53 19.00 -20.77 -21.44
N THR A 54 18.86 -21.38 -20.26
CA THR A 54 17.86 -22.44 -20.02
C THR A 54 16.42 -21.92 -20.17
N GLN A 55 16.15 -20.71 -19.68
CA GLN A 55 14.85 -20.06 -19.85
C GLN A 55 14.55 -19.78 -21.32
N LEU A 56 15.49 -19.17 -22.06
CA LEU A 56 15.33 -18.87 -23.49
C LEU A 56 15.11 -20.14 -24.33
N ASP A 57 15.78 -21.24 -24.00
CA ASP A 57 15.55 -22.52 -24.68
C ASP A 57 14.16 -23.09 -24.37
N THR A 58 13.79 -23.12 -23.09
CA THR A 58 12.48 -23.61 -22.63
C THR A 58 11.33 -22.87 -23.31
N LYS A 59 11.47 -21.55 -23.47
CA LYS A 59 10.46 -20.71 -24.14
C LYS A 59 10.57 -20.71 -25.66
N ARG A 60 11.68 -21.24 -26.19
CA ARG A 60 12.07 -21.16 -27.60
C ARG A 60 12.04 -19.71 -28.08
N SER A 61 12.72 -18.83 -27.36
CA SER A 61 12.76 -17.39 -27.66
C SER A 61 13.48 -17.13 -28.97
N ALA A 62 12.78 -16.57 -29.97
CA ALA A 62 13.41 -16.11 -31.20
C ALA A 62 14.14 -14.78 -31.00
N PHE A 63 13.64 -13.95 -30.07
CA PHE A 63 14.24 -12.67 -29.71
C PHE A 63 14.03 -12.41 -28.22
N TYR A 64 15.10 -12.06 -27.53
CA TYR A 64 15.08 -11.57 -26.16
C TYR A 64 15.92 -10.31 -26.07
N LEU A 65 15.38 -9.29 -25.40
CA LEU A 65 16.10 -8.07 -25.10
C LEU A 65 15.83 -7.65 -23.66
N GLU A 66 16.87 -7.56 -22.87
CA GLU A 66 16.84 -6.98 -21.53
C GLU A 66 17.69 -5.72 -21.48
N SER A 67 17.09 -4.64 -21.00
CA SER A 67 17.74 -3.35 -20.75
C SER A 67 17.87 -3.09 -19.28
N LYS A 68 19.12 -2.99 -18.83
CA LYS A 68 19.52 -2.57 -17.49
C LYS A 68 20.27 -1.24 -17.57
N GLU A 69 20.56 -0.62 -16.44
CA GLU A 69 21.13 0.74 -16.38
C GLU A 69 22.39 0.92 -17.25
N ASN A 70 23.29 -0.07 -17.29
CA ASN A 70 24.57 0.01 -18.01
C ASN A 70 24.84 -1.16 -18.97
N GLU A 71 23.85 -2.04 -19.18
CA GLU A 71 23.99 -3.19 -20.05
C GLU A 71 22.72 -3.47 -20.86
N LEU A 72 22.92 -3.92 -22.10
CA LEU A 72 21.88 -4.53 -22.91
C LEU A 72 22.24 -5.99 -23.16
N ILE A 73 21.29 -6.87 -22.90
CA ILE A 73 21.43 -8.31 -23.11
C ILE A 73 20.49 -8.70 -24.23
N PHE A 74 21.06 -9.26 -25.30
CA PHE A 74 20.33 -9.86 -26.39
C PHE A 74 20.43 -11.38 -26.29
N GLY A 75 19.33 -12.11 -26.54
CA GLY A 75 19.37 -13.56 -26.62
C GLY A 75 18.42 -14.17 -27.67
N CYS A 76 18.75 -15.37 -28.14
CA CYS A 76 17.85 -16.19 -28.96
C CYS A 76 18.17 -17.70 -28.84
N SER A 77 17.14 -18.54 -28.89
CA SER A 77 17.21 -20.00 -28.99
C SER A 77 16.99 -20.43 -30.45
N LEU A 78 17.89 -21.27 -30.94
CA LEU A 78 17.98 -21.70 -32.32
C LEU A 78 17.79 -23.21 -32.39
N SER A 79 17.01 -23.67 -33.36
CA SER A 79 17.00 -25.06 -33.80
C SER A 79 18.17 -25.31 -34.74
N VAL A 80 18.97 -26.32 -34.43
CA VAL A 80 20.16 -26.69 -35.20
C VAL A 80 20.20 -28.18 -35.46
N LYS A 81 20.84 -28.58 -36.56
CA LYS A 81 21.09 -29.98 -36.90
C LYS A 81 22.57 -30.30 -36.65
N ALA A 82 22.84 -31.25 -35.76
CA ALA A 82 24.17 -31.76 -35.52
C ALA A 82 24.66 -32.61 -36.72
N GLU A 83 25.97 -32.85 -36.82
CA GLU A 83 26.58 -33.65 -37.91
C GLU A 83 25.97 -35.05 -38.08
N ASN A 84 25.51 -35.66 -36.98
CA ASN A 84 24.81 -36.96 -36.99
C ASN A 84 23.34 -36.88 -37.48
N GLY A 85 22.88 -35.70 -37.88
CA GLY A 85 21.52 -35.46 -38.36
C GLY A 85 20.46 -35.26 -37.27
N ARG A 86 20.84 -35.33 -35.98
CA ARG A 86 19.92 -35.06 -34.86
C ARG A 86 19.65 -33.57 -34.75
N GLU A 87 18.38 -33.20 -34.57
CA GLU A 87 18.01 -31.83 -34.20
C GLU A 87 18.25 -31.60 -32.71
N GLU A 88 18.95 -30.51 -32.42
CA GLU A 88 19.29 -30.02 -31.09
C GLU A 88 18.90 -28.53 -31.01
N ARG A 89 18.94 -27.97 -29.80
CA ARG A 89 18.81 -26.53 -29.62
C ARG A 89 20.07 -25.93 -29.01
N VAL A 90 20.39 -24.74 -29.49
CA VAL A 90 21.49 -23.91 -28.97
C VAL A 90 20.96 -22.52 -28.68
N VAL A 91 21.51 -21.89 -27.65
CA VAL A 91 21.15 -20.54 -27.25
C VAL A 91 22.33 -19.63 -27.45
N PHE A 92 22.09 -18.48 -28.05
CA PHE A 92 23.07 -17.43 -28.25
C PHE A 92 22.71 -16.24 -27.35
N ILE A 93 23.66 -15.74 -26.58
CA ILE A 93 23.49 -14.55 -25.72
C ILE A 93 24.64 -13.59 -26.01
N GLN A 94 24.31 -12.34 -26.32
CA GLN A 94 25.26 -11.25 -26.54
C GLN A 94 25.00 -10.13 -25.54
N VAL A 95 26.06 -9.65 -24.90
CA VAL A 95 25.98 -8.58 -23.91
C VAL A 95 26.73 -7.37 -24.42
N TYR A 96 26.09 -6.21 -24.34
CA TYR A 96 26.68 -4.91 -24.63
C TYR A 96 26.78 -4.13 -23.32
N LYS A 97 28.01 -3.74 -22.94
CA LYS A 97 28.29 -2.97 -21.72
C LYS A 97 28.74 -1.55 -22.05
N ASN A 98 28.60 -0.64 -21.09
CA ASN A 98 29.08 0.74 -21.17
C ASN A 98 28.50 1.53 -22.35
N LEU A 99 27.22 1.32 -22.63
CA LEU A 99 26.55 1.98 -23.74
C LEU A 99 26.29 3.47 -23.40
N PRO A 100 26.68 4.43 -24.25
CA PRO A 100 26.45 5.85 -23.98
C PRO A 100 24.95 6.14 -23.83
N LEU A 101 24.61 7.00 -22.84
CA LEU A 101 23.26 7.40 -22.46
C LEU A 101 22.53 8.27 -23.51
N GLN A 102 23.16 8.56 -24.64
CA GLN A 102 22.64 9.44 -25.67
C GLN A 102 22.97 8.83 -27.02
N ASN A 103 21.99 8.19 -27.66
CA ASN A 103 21.72 8.21 -29.10
C ASN A 103 20.65 7.18 -29.49
N GLU A 104 19.94 7.50 -30.58
CA GLU A 104 18.80 6.79 -31.15
C GLU A 104 19.05 5.28 -31.28
N ILE A 105 18.19 4.47 -30.67
CA ILE A 105 18.12 3.06 -31.03
C ILE A 105 17.48 2.99 -32.42
N VAL A 106 18.29 2.71 -33.43
CA VAL A 106 17.81 2.37 -34.77
C VAL A 106 17.49 0.89 -34.78
N SER A 107 16.24 0.55 -34.46
CA SER A 107 15.73 -0.81 -34.53
C SER A 107 15.02 -1.01 -35.87
N ASP A 108 15.70 -1.63 -36.82
CA ASP A 108 15.20 -1.99 -38.15
C ASP A 108 15.30 -3.51 -38.33
N ILE A 109 14.31 -4.08 -39.01
CA ILE A 109 14.26 -5.49 -39.40
C ILE A 109 15.51 -5.91 -40.19
N GLN A 110 16.10 -5.00 -40.99
CA GLN A 110 17.33 -5.30 -41.74
C GLN A 110 18.53 -5.49 -40.82
N LEU A 111 18.65 -4.66 -39.79
CA LEU A 111 19.69 -4.81 -38.77
C LEU A 111 19.49 -6.11 -37.98
N LEU A 112 18.24 -6.53 -37.78
CA LEU A 112 17.93 -7.79 -37.08
C LEU A 112 18.40 -8.99 -37.90
N LYS A 113 18.15 -8.96 -39.21
CA LYS A 113 18.62 -9.99 -40.15
C LYS A 113 20.13 -10.08 -40.17
N GLN A 114 20.84 -8.96 -40.22
CA GLN A 114 22.30 -8.94 -40.16
C GLN A 114 22.82 -9.54 -38.86
N PHE A 115 22.18 -9.21 -37.74
CA PHE A 115 22.48 -9.82 -36.45
C PHE A 115 22.29 -11.34 -36.49
N TYR A 116 21.17 -11.84 -37.02
CA TYR A 116 20.94 -13.28 -37.11
C TYR A 116 21.88 -14.01 -38.09
N GLU A 117 22.31 -13.37 -39.18
CA GLU A 117 23.35 -13.95 -40.04
C GLU A 117 24.69 -14.08 -39.32
N ARG A 118 25.04 -13.14 -38.44
CA ARG A 118 26.21 -13.28 -37.55
C ARG A 118 26.02 -14.44 -36.58
N VAL A 119 24.86 -14.52 -35.92
CA VAL A 119 24.56 -15.61 -34.98
C VAL A 119 24.68 -16.97 -35.66
N LYS A 120 24.12 -17.11 -36.86
CA LYS A 120 24.26 -18.29 -37.70
C LYS A 120 25.73 -18.61 -37.96
N PHE A 121 26.51 -17.64 -38.43
CA PHE A 121 27.94 -17.83 -38.67
C PHE A 121 28.68 -18.32 -37.43
N GLU A 122 28.41 -17.74 -36.26
CA GLU A 122 29.08 -18.15 -35.01
C GLU A 122 28.69 -19.55 -34.54
N VAL A 123 27.43 -19.93 -34.71
CA VAL A 123 26.91 -21.26 -34.34
C VAL A 123 27.39 -22.35 -35.29
N GLU A 124 27.42 -22.08 -36.60
CA GLU A 124 27.88 -23.05 -37.61
C GLU A 124 29.41 -23.26 -37.57
N ASN A 125 30.17 -22.30 -37.03
CA ASN A 125 31.63 -22.39 -36.83
C ASN A 125 32.04 -22.73 -35.39
N LEU A 126 31.21 -23.47 -34.65
CA LEU A 126 31.61 -24.01 -33.35
C LEU A 126 32.64 -25.14 -33.51
N ASP A 127 33.84 -24.94 -32.97
CA ASP A 127 34.92 -25.93 -33.07
C ASP A 127 34.58 -27.26 -32.37
N VAL A 128 33.84 -27.19 -31.27
CA VAL A 128 33.52 -28.35 -30.41
C VAL A 128 32.45 -29.26 -31.03
N LYS A 129 31.55 -28.70 -31.84
CA LYS A 129 30.44 -29.41 -32.50
C LYS A 129 30.06 -28.71 -33.79
N LYS A 130 30.00 -29.47 -34.89
CA LYS A 130 29.47 -28.96 -36.16
C LYS A 130 27.95 -28.93 -36.13
N TYR A 131 27.40 -27.73 -36.24
CA TYR A 131 25.97 -27.49 -36.35
C TYR A 131 25.64 -26.86 -37.70
N LYS A 132 24.42 -27.14 -38.18
CA LYS A 132 23.79 -26.42 -39.29
C LYS A 132 22.52 -25.75 -38.77
N LEU A 133 22.34 -24.46 -39.01
CA LEU A 133 21.14 -23.76 -38.57
C LEU A 133 19.90 -24.25 -39.33
N VAL A 134 18.85 -24.59 -38.59
CA VAL A 134 17.53 -24.96 -39.14
C VAL A 134 16.60 -23.74 -39.12
N GLY A 135 16.46 -23.09 -37.97
CA GLY A 135 15.61 -21.91 -37.77
C GLY A 135 15.38 -21.60 -36.29
N PHE A 136 14.36 -20.81 -35.95
CA PHE A 136 13.96 -20.53 -34.57
C PHE A 136 12.90 -21.54 -34.10
N TRP A 137 11.77 -21.61 -34.78
CA TRP A 137 10.61 -22.46 -34.50
C TRP A 137 10.37 -23.46 -35.64
N GLU A 138 10.55 -23.02 -36.89
CA GLU A 138 10.35 -23.81 -38.09
C GLU A 138 11.55 -23.71 -39.03
N GLU A 139 11.67 -24.63 -39.98
CA GLU A 139 12.77 -24.62 -40.94
C GLU A 139 12.73 -23.36 -41.82
N GLY A 140 13.81 -22.58 -41.79
CA GLY A 140 13.99 -21.40 -42.64
C GLY A 140 13.24 -20.15 -42.21
N ASP A 141 12.54 -20.15 -41.07
CA ASP A 141 11.80 -18.99 -40.56
C ASP A 141 12.65 -17.72 -40.39
N PHE A 142 13.93 -17.86 -40.03
CA PHE A 142 14.90 -16.76 -39.92
C PHE A 142 15.11 -16.00 -41.24
N ARG A 143 14.90 -16.65 -42.39
CA ARG A 143 15.02 -16.01 -43.73
C ARG A 143 13.75 -15.28 -44.14
N ASN A 144 12.61 -15.72 -43.60
CA ASN A 144 11.28 -15.24 -43.97
C ASN A 144 10.82 -14.03 -43.12
N ILE A 145 11.68 -13.54 -42.21
CA ILE A 145 11.41 -12.35 -41.42
C ILE A 145 11.15 -11.17 -42.36
N LYS A 146 10.02 -10.49 -42.18
CA LYS A 146 9.62 -9.30 -42.94
C LYS A 146 9.07 -8.24 -41.99
N GLU A 147 9.11 -7.00 -42.42
CA GLU A 147 8.44 -5.93 -41.69
C GLU A 147 6.92 -6.07 -41.88
N VAL A 148 6.18 -6.01 -40.77
CA VAL A 148 4.72 -6.05 -40.75
C VAL A 148 4.23 -4.70 -40.19
N PRO A 149 3.42 -3.94 -40.96
CA PRO A 149 2.86 -2.69 -40.46
C PRO A 149 1.85 -2.99 -39.36
N ILE A 150 2.06 -2.41 -38.17
CA ILE A 150 1.17 -2.59 -37.02
C ILE A 150 0.54 -1.24 -36.69
N GLU A 151 -0.73 -1.28 -36.31
CA GLU A 151 -1.50 -0.07 -36.00
C GLU A 151 -0.91 0.69 -34.80
N LYS A 152 -0.88 2.03 -34.92
CA LYS A 152 -0.26 2.92 -33.93
C LYS A 152 -0.81 2.70 -32.52
N GLU A 153 -2.12 2.45 -32.42
CA GLU A 153 -2.81 2.33 -31.14
C GLU A 153 -2.35 1.13 -30.31
N VAL A 154 -1.88 0.06 -30.95
CA VAL A 154 -1.31 -1.11 -30.27
C VAL A 154 -0.04 -0.72 -29.51
N PHE A 155 0.78 0.15 -30.12
CA PHE A 155 1.99 0.67 -29.50
C PHE A 155 1.68 1.68 -28.39
N GLU A 156 0.70 2.56 -28.60
CA GLU A 156 0.22 3.49 -27.58
C GLU A 156 -0.29 2.73 -26.35
N TYR A 157 -1.15 1.73 -26.54
CA TYR A 157 -1.63 0.88 -25.45
C TYR A 157 -0.47 0.22 -24.69
N THR A 158 0.44 -0.41 -25.42
CA THR A 158 1.58 -1.13 -24.82
C THR A 158 2.50 -0.20 -24.04
N ALA A 159 2.85 0.96 -24.61
CA ALA A 159 3.68 1.95 -23.95
C ALA A 159 3.00 2.51 -22.69
N GLY A 160 1.67 2.70 -22.71
CA GLY A 160 0.89 3.10 -21.54
C GLY A 160 0.90 2.08 -20.41
N LYS A 161 0.79 0.78 -20.73
CA LYS A 161 0.93 -0.30 -19.73
C LYS A 161 2.33 -0.38 -19.14
N ILE A 162 3.37 -0.32 -19.98
CA ILE A 162 4.77 -0.31 -19.53
C ILE A 162 5.05 0.87 -18.60
N ARG A 163 4.56 2.07 -18.96
CA ARG A 163 4.68 3.26 -18.11
C ARG A 163 4.00 3.10 -16.75
N SER A 164 2.94 2.29 -16.71
CA SER A 164 2.19 1.97 -15.48
C SER A 164 2.79 0.76 -14.73
N ASN A 165 3.96 0.26 -15.15
CA ASN A 165 4.61 -0.94 -14.61
C ASN A 165 3.77 -2.23 -14.72
N ILE A 166 2.85 -2.28 -15.68
CA ILE A 166 1.98 -3.44 -15.92
C ILE A 166 2.54 -4.25 -17.07
N LYS A 167 2.70 -5.57 -16.88
CA LYS A 167 3.15 -6.48 -17.93
C LYS A 167 2.15 -6.53 -19.09
N VAL A 168 2.67 -6.70 -20.30
CA VAL A 168 1.89 -6.83 -21.53
C VAL A 168 2.04 -8.23 -22.11
N SER A 169 0.91 -8.84 -22.42
CA SER A 169 0.77 -10.20 -22.93
C SER A 169 0.23 -10.14 -24.35
N VAL A 170 1.01 -10.55 -25.34
CA VAL A 170 0.64 -10.45 -26.76
C VAL A 170 0.65 -11.83 -27.39
N LYS A 171 -0.44 -12.16 -28.09
CA LYS A 171 -0.48 -13.33 -28.98
C LYS A 171 -0.11 -12.92 -30.39
N ILE A 172 0.65 -13.76 -31.10
CA ILE A 172 1.01 -13.52 -32.50
C ILE A 172 0.61 -14.71 -33.35
N SER A 173 0.25 -14.48 -34.61
CA SER A 173 0.05 -15.57 -35.58
C SER A 173 1.35 -15.96 -36.29
N GLU A 174 2.30 -15.03 -36.43
CA GLU A 174 3.60 -15.28 -37.07
C GLU A 174 4.76 -14.54 -36.39
N LEU A 175 5.98 -15.07 -36.56
CA LEU A 175 7.23 -14.49 -36.00
C LEU A 175 7.45 -13.05 -36.45
N SER A 176 7.22 -12.75 -37.73
CA SER A 176 7.43 -11.42 -38.33
C SER A 176 6.61 -10.32 -37.65
N SER A 177 5.35 -10.60 -37.31
CA SER A 177 4.49 -9.67 -36.57
C SER A 177 5.05 -9.39 -35.17
N GLY A 178 5.50 -10.43 -34.45
CA GLY A 178 6.07 -10.26 -33.12
C GLY A 178 7.38 -9.48 -33.11
N LEU A 179 8.27 -9.76 -34.06
CA LEU A 179 9.53 -9.02 -34.21
C LEU A 179 9.23 -7.56 -34.59
N SER A 180 8.42 -7.30 -35.61
CA SER A 180 8.08 -5.93 -36.05
C SER A 180 7.49 -5.11 -34.90
N PHE A 181 6.64 -5.73 -34.08
CA PHE A 181 6.07 -5.12 -32.88
C PHE A 181 7.15 -4.71 -31.88
N ILE A 182 8.00 -5.63 -31.44
CA ILE A 182 9.02 -5.34 -30.43
C ILE A 182 10.05 -4.32 -30.94
N LEU A 183 10.46 -4.41 -32.21
CA LEU A 183 11.40 -3.45 -32.80
C LEU A 183 10.83 -2.04 -32.77
N LYS A 184 9.62 -1.86 -33.28
CA LYS A 184 9.00 -0.53 -33.27
C LYS A 184 8.80 -0.03 -31.85
N LEU A 185 8.40 -0.89 -30.91
CA LEU A 185 8.25 -0.53 -29.50
C LEU A 185 9.57 -0.08 -28.84
N ILE A 186 10.69 -0.77 -29.12
CA ILE A 186 12.02 -0.35 -28.66
C ILE A 186 12.35 1.07 -29.16
N SER A 187 12.07 1.36 -30.44
CA SER A 187 12.30 2.70 -31.01
C SER A 187 11.48 3.81 -30.36
N ILE A 188 10.29 3.47 -29.82
CA ILE A 188 9.37 4.39 -29.14
C ILE A 188 9.84 4.65 -27.70
N LEU A 189 10.25 3.60 -26.98
CA LEU A 189 10.58 3.68 -25.56
C LEU A 189 11.99 4.23 -25.27
N ARG A 190 12.91 4.19 -26.24
CA ARG A 190 14.23 4.86 -26.23
C ARG A 190 14.97 4.86 -24.88
N ARG A 191 15.26 3.68 -24.30
CA ARG A 191 15.92 3.49 -22.98
C ARG A 191 15.36 4.29 -21.80
N ARG A 192 14.14 4.83 -21.90
CA ARG A 192 13.51 5.58 -20.80
C ARG A 192 13.25 4.71 -19.57
N PHE A 193 13.30 3.39 -19.72
CA PHE A 193 13.01 2.40 -18.68
C PHE A 193 13.97 1.22 -18.78
N THR A 194 14.14 0.52 -17.66
CA THR A 194 14.57 -0.88 -17.67
C THR A 194 13.42 -1.74 -18.17
N PHE A 195 13.67 -2.62 -19.12
CA PHE A 195 12.64 -3.45 -19.72
C PHE A 195 13.19 -4.80 -20.15
N ILE A 196 12.30 -5.79 -20.17
CA ILE A 196 12.52 -7.13 -20.70
C ILE A 196 11.48 -7.38 -21.77
N PHE A 197 11.92 -7.62 -22.99
CA PHE A 197 11.09 -7.99 -24.13
C PHE A 197 11.45 -9.39 -24.59
N ASP A 198 10.44 -10.17 -24.95
CA ASP A 198 10.64 -11.54 -25.43
C ASP A 198 9.61 -11.87 -26.53
N VAL A 199 10.11 -12.41 -27.65
CA VAL A 199 9.33 -12.98 -28.74
C VAL A 199 9.64 -14.47 -28.79
N SER A 200 8.69 -15.29 -28.39
CA SER A 200 8.92 -16.71 -28.07
C SER A 200 7.79 -17.61 -28.59
N GLN A 201 8.03 -18.92 -28.66
CA GLN A 201 6.96 -19.85 -29.01
C GLN A 201 5.98 -20.03 -27.84
N TYR A 202 6.49 -19.99 -26.60
CA TYR A 202 5.72 -20.18 -25.36
C TYR A 202 5.77 -18.96 -24.43
N PRO A 203 4.77 -18.77 -23.53
CA PRO A 203 4.67 -17.59 -22.68
C PRO A 203 5.88 -17.39 -21.76
N SER A 204 6.33 -16.15 -21.63
CA SER A 204 7.38 -15.72 -20.69
C SER A 204 6.89 -14.67 -19.70
N GLU A 205 7.70 -14.43 -18.67
CA GLU A 205 7.44 -13.49 -17.57
C GLU A 205 7.98 -12.08 -17.81
N SER A 206 8.34 -11.76 -19.06
CA SER A 206 8.91 -10.46 -19.45
C SER A 206 7.91 -9.30 -19.29
N ASN A 207 8.41 -8.05 -19.32
CA ASN A 207 7.54 -6.86 -19.29
C ASN A 207 6.61 -6.83 -20.51
N VAL A 208 7.13 -7.23 -21.67
CA VAL A 208 6.32 -7.48 -22.87
C VAL A 208 6.64 -8.89 -23.34
N SER A 209 5.65 -9.76 -23.25
CA SER A 209 5.77 -11.17 -23.64
C SER A 209 4.90 -11.43 -24.85
N VAL A 210 5.56 -11.67 -25.98
CA VAL A 210 4.95 -11.88 -27.29
C VAL A 210 5.13 -13.34 -27.66
N SER A 211 4.04 -14.10 -27.83
CA SER A 211 4.18 -15.52 -28.15
C SER A 211 3.08 -16.10 -29.03
N LEU A 212 3.43 -17.16 -29.79
CA LEU A 212 2.47 -17.92 -30.59
C LEU A 212 1.38 -18.55 -29.73
N ILE A 213 1.79 -19.20 -28.63
CA ILE A 213 0.87 -19.85 -27.69
C ILE A 213 0.79 -18.98 -26.44
N LYS A 214 -0.16 -18.04 -26.39
CA LYS A 214 -0.38 -17.17 -25.22
C LYS A 214 -1.76 -17.41 -24.60
N PRO A 215 -1.87 -17.91 -23.36
CA PRO A 215 -3.13 -17.92 -22.64
C PRO A 215 -3.47 -16.51 -22.16
N ASN A 216 -4.73 -16.09 -22.32
CA ASN A 216 -5.24 -14.79 -21.89
C ASN A 216 -4.35 -13.60 -22.35
N PRO A 217 -4.15 -13.42 -23.67
CA PRO A 217 -3.44 -12.25 -24.18
C PRO A 217 -4.24 -10.98 -23.91
N ASP A 218 -3.56 -9.84 -23.79
CA ASP A 218 -4.19 -8.52 -23.84
C ASP A 218 -4.79 -8.26 -25.23
N PHE A 219 -4.03 -8.63 -26.27
CA PHE A 219 -4.41 -8.56 -27.67
C PHE A 219 -3.64 -9.58 -28.52
N GLU A 220 -4.16 -9.88 -29.72
CA GLU A 220 -3.51 -10.71 -30.73
C GLU A 220 -3.13 -9.90 -31.97
N ILE A 221 -1.95 -10.13 -32.54
CA ILE A 221 -1.50 -9.56 -33.81
C ILE A 221 -1.50 -10.67 -34.88
N GLY A 222 -2.29 -10.47 -35.93
CA GLY A 222 -2.39 -11.36 -37.08
C GLY A 222 -1.25 -11.24 -38.10
N GLU A 223 -1.35 -12.02 -39.18
CA GLU A 223 -0.33 -12.12 -40.25
C GLU A 223 -0.10 -10.83 -41.05
N ASN A 224 -1.05 -9.90 -41.04
CA ASN A 224 -0.96 -8.62 -41.74
C ASN A 224 -0.90 -7.41 -40.79
N GLY A 225 -0.60 -7.66 -39.51
CA GLY A 225 -0.56 -6.61 -38.48
C GLY A 225 -1.93 -6.15 -37.97
N THR A 226 -3.01 -6.71 -38.51
CA THR A 226 -4.37 -6.59 -37.94
C THR A 226 -4.35 -7.09 -36.50
N PHE A 227 -5.02 -6.42 -35.59
CA PHE A 227 -5.05 -6.83 -34.19
C PHE A 227 -6.47 -7.09 -33.69
N LEU A 228 -6.56 -7.94 -32.67
CA LEU A 228 -7.80 -8.26 -31.95
C LEU A 228 -7.59 -8.01 -30.47
N GLU A 229 -8.41 -7.14 -29.89
CA GLU A 229 -8.39 -6.82 -28.46
C GLU A 229 -9.12 -7.90 -27.64
N PHE A 230 -8.54 -8.31 -26.53
CA PHE A 230 -9.20 -9.19 -25.55
C PHE A 230 -9.42 -8.49 -24.20
N THR A 231 -8.79 -7.33 -23.98
CA THR A 231 -9.03 -6.51 -22.79
C THR A 231 -10.37 -5.78 -22.86
N LYS A 232 -10.90 -5.39 -21.69
CA LYS A 232 -12.14 -4.60 -21.61
C LYS A 232 -11.94 -3.25 -22.33
N ALA A 233 -12.87 -2.87 -23.19
CA ALA A 233 -12.77 -1.64 -24.00
C ALA A 233 -12.45 -0.35 -23.19
N GLY A 234 -12.88 -0.26 -21.93
CA GLY A 234 -12.58 0.88 -21.05
C GLY A 234 -11.12 0.97 -20.61
N SER A 235 -10.43 -0.16 -20.45
CA SER A 235 -9.02 -0.19 -20.06
C SER A 235 -8.09 0.04 -21.25
N TRP A 236 -8.45 -0.51 -22.43
CA TRP A 236 -7.73 -0.28 -23.68
C TRP A 236 -7.52 1.19 -23.98
N ASN A 237 -8.63 1.94 -24.09
CA ASN A 237 -8.57 3.37 -24.39
C ASN A 237 -7.77 4.16 -23.35
N SER A 238 -7.82 3.74 -22.08
CA SER A 238 -7.09 4.43 -21.02
C SER A 238 -5.58 4.22 -21.09
N PHE A 239 -5.11 3.01 -21.36
CA PHE A 239 -3.69 2.77 -21.58
C PHE A 239 -3.20 3.34 -22.91
N LYS A 240 -4.03 3.30 -23.95
CA LYS A 240 -3.73 3.96 -25.24
C LYS A 240 -3.43 5.44 -25.05
N GLU A 241 -4.34 6.18 -24.41
CA GLU A 241 -4.16 7.61 -24.12
C GLU A 241 -2.90 7.88 -23.28
N LEU A 242 -2.56 7.00 -22.34
CA LEU A 242 -1.33 7.11 -21.54
C LEU A 242 -0.06 7.00 -22.38
N GLY A 243 -0.07 6.12 -23.38
CA GLY A 243 1.08 5.92 -24.25
C GLY A 243 1.21 6.92 -25.39
N GLU A 244 0.16 7.68 -25.73
CA GLU A 244 0.24 8.74 -26.74
C GLU A 244 1.36 9.75 -26.47
N GLU A 245 1.71 9.99 -25.20
CA GLU A 245 2.80 10.91 -24.84
C GLU A 245 4.16 10.51 -25.43
N PHE A 246 4.42 9.22 -25.60
CA PHE A 246 5.66 8.74 -26.22
C PHE A 246 5.78 9.15 -27.69
N PHE A 247 4.66 9.47 -28.33
CA PHE A 247 4.59 9.90 -29.72
C PHE A 247 4.49 11.43 -29.87
N LYS A 248 4.22 12.17 -28.79
CA LYS A 248 4.16 13.64 -28.80
C LYS A 248 5.57 14.25 -28.88
N ASP A 249 6.60 13.51 -28.47
CA ASP A 249 8.01 13.93 -28.49
C ASP A 249 8.71 13.81 -29.87
N GLU A 250 8.08 13.21 -30.90
CA GLU A 250 8.69 13.11 -32.23
C GLU A 250 8.84 14.47 -32.95
N ALA A 251 8.09 15.50 -32.55
CA ALA A 251 8.07 16.82 -33.22
C ALA A 251 8.94 17.90 -32.55
N SER A 252 9.52 17.65 -31.37
CA SER A 252 10.08 18.71 -30.50
C SER A 252 11.56 18.53 -30.12
N TYR A 253 12.34 17.71 -30.83
CA TYR A 253 13.81 17.68 -30.66
C TYR A 253 14.50 18.82 -31.42
N SER A 254 14.05 20.06 -31.20
CA SER A 254 14.93 21.21 -31.35
C SER A 254 14.77 22.11 -30.13
N LYS A 255 15.89 22.25 -29.41
CA LYS A 255 16.14 23.08 -28.23
C LYS A 255 15.76 22.48 -26.87
N GLY A 256 16.83 22.09 -26.17
CA GLY A 256 17.16 22.71 -24.88
C GLY A 256 16.46 22.11 -23.67
N SER A 257 17.28 21.51 -22.81
CA SER A 257 17.03 21.22 -21.39
C SER A 257 15.64 21.62 -20.89
N GLN A 258 14.71 20.68 -20.87
CA GLN A 258 13.55 20.79 -20.00
C GLN A 258 13.78 19.90 -18.79
N THR A 259 14.12 20.60 -17.72
CA THR A 259 13.91 20.23 -16.33
C THR A 259 12.83 19.17 -16.16
N ILE A 260 13.22 18.07 -15.52
CA ILE A 260 12.32 17.08 -14.91
C ILE A 260 11.53 17.79 -13.81
N SER A 261 10.50 18.56 -14.18
CA SER A 261 9.43 19.02 -13.28
C SER A 261 8.35 19.72 -14.11
N ASP A 262 7.16 19.11 -14.16
CA ASP A 262 5.82 19.70 -14.42
C ASP A 262 4.90 18.95 -15.40
N SER A 263 5.33 17.86 -16.04
CA SER A 263 4.40 17.04 -16.83
C SER A 263 3.42 16.32 -15.90
N VAL A 264 2.18 16.81 -15.82
CA VAL A 264 1.07 16.15 -15.11
C VAL A 264 0.86 14.78 -15.73
N SER A 265 0.92 13.71 -14.92
CA SER A 265 0.62 12.34 -15.38
C SER A 265 -0.69 12.35 -16.18
N PRO A 266 -0.77 11.72 -17.36
CA PRO A 266 -2.00 11.73 -18.16
C PRO A 266 -3.19 11.16 -17.40
N VAL A 267 -2.95 10.21 -16.48
CA VAL A 267 -3.99 9.68 -15.58
C VAL A 267 -4.60 10.81 -14.74
N VAL A 268 -3.77 11.67 -14.17
CA VAL A 268 -4.19 12.81 -13.36
C VAL A 268 -4.97 13.81 -14.22
N ARG A 269 -4.49 14.11 -15.44
CA ARG A 269 -5.23 14.97 -16.39
C ARG A 269 -6.60 14.40 -16.73
N LYS A 270 -6.69 13.11 -17.06
CA LYS A 270 -7.93 12.43 -17.40
C LYS A 270 -8.95 12.45 -16.26
N ILE A 271 -8.49 12.12 -15.06
CA ILE A 271 -9.33 12.19 -13.86
C ILE A 271 -9.82 13.61 -13.60
N LEU A 272 -8.98 14.62 -13.79
CA LEU A 272 -9.39 16.02 -13.64
C LEU A 272 -10.34 16.50 -14.75
N SER A 273 -10.25 15.95 -15.97
CA SER A 273 -11.15 16.27 -17.08
C SER A 273 -12.54 15.67 -16.92
N SER A 274 -12.66 14.46 -16.37
CA SER A 274 -13.95 13.80 -16.10
C SER A 274 -14.01 13.17 -14.71
N PRO A 275 -13.97 13.95 -13.61
CA PRO A 275 -13.94 13.40 -12.24
C PRO A 275 -15.15 12.52 -11.90
N SER A 276 -16.28 12.75 -12.60
CA SER A 276 -17.51 11.98 -12.44
C SER A 276 -17.33 10.49 -12.67
N ASP A 277 -16.47 10.14 -13.61
CA ASP A 277 -16.32 8.77 -14.05
C ASP A 277 -15.53 7.96 -13.03
N TYR A 278 -14.68 8.63 -12.25
CA TYR A 278 -13.71 8.02 -11.34
C TYR A 278 -14.13 8.00 -9.88
N TYR A 279 -15.25 8.63 -9.50
CA TYR A 279 -15.72 8.58 -8.12
C TYR A 279 -16.53 7.32 -7.77
N ILE A 280 -17.02 6.58 -8.77
CA ILE A 280 -17.88 5.41 -8.54
C ILE A 280 -17.01 4.23 -8.08
N SER A 281 -17.38 3.58 -6.97
CA SER A 281 -16.61 2.47 -6.38
C SER A 281 -16.50 1.24 -7.30
N SER A 282 -17.45 1.06 -8.21
CA SER A 282 -17.43 0.02 -9.25
C SER A 282 -16.49 0.32 -10.41
N ASN A 283 -15.89 1.51 -10.48
CA ASN A 283 -14.90 1.82 -11.50
C ASN A 283 -13.63 0.98 -11.26
N SER A 284 -13.32 0.09 -12.20
CA SER A 284 -12.16 -0.81 -12.12
C SER A 284 -10.87 -0.20 -12.65
N PHE A 285 -10.89 1.01 -13.19
CA PHE A 285 -9.71 1.68 -13.74
C PHE A 285 -8.59 1.78 -12.71
N LEU A 286 -8.93 2.20 -11.48
CA LEU A 286 -7.95 2.29 -10.41
C LEU A 286 -7.46 0.92 -9.92
N ASP A 287 -8.20 -0.17 -10.19
CA ASP A 287 -7.80 -1.53 -9.77
C ASP A 287 -6.66 -2.10 -10.63
N GLU A 288 -6.42 -1.50 -11.81
CA GLU A 288 -5.36 -1.93 -12.72
C GLU A 288 -3.98 -1.43 -12.27
N PHE A 289 -3.93 -0.46 -11.37
CA PHE A 289 -2.68 0.12 -10.85
C PHE A 289 -2.30 -0.50 -9.50
N ASP A 290 -1.00 -0.67 -9.27
CA ASP A 290 -0.50 -1.02 -7.95
C ASP A 290 -0.71 0.14 -6.94
N ASP A 291 -0.60 -0.18 -5.65
CA ASP A 291 -0.87 0.79 -4.59
C ASP A 291 0.10 1.97 -4.57
N THR A 292 1.35 1.76 -4.97
CA THR A 292 2.36 2.82 -5.08
C THR A 292 1.91 3.84 -6.13
N TYR A 293 1.51 3.37 -7.30
CA TYR A 293 1.06 4.23 -8.39
C TYR A 293 -0.29 4.89 -8.09
N LYS A 294 -1.20 4.23 -7.35
CA LYS A 294 -2.42 4.86 -6.82
C LYS A 294 -2.08 6.07 -5.92
N VAL A 295 -1.07 5.96 -5.07
CA VAL A 295 -0.58 7.08 -4.24
C VAL A 295 0.05 8.18 -5.09
N GLU A 296 0.77 7.85 -6.17
CA GLU A 296 1.31 8.83 -7.11
C GLU A 296 0.21 9.59 -7.87
N ILE A 297 -0.81 8.88 -8.35
CA ILE A 297 -2.01 9.48 -8.96
C ILE A 297 -2.64 10.46 -7.98
N PHE A 298 -2.87 10.01 -6.73
CA PHE A 298 -3.42 10.87 -5.68
C PHE A 298 -2.59 12.12 -5.43
N LYS A 299 -1.26 11.96 -5.28
CA LYS A 299 -0.33 13.08 -5.12
C LYS A 299 -0.41 14.08 -6.27
N GLY A 300 -0.48 13.58 -7.51
CA GLY A 300 -0.63 14.42 -8.69
C GLY A 300 -1.97 15.17 -8.73
N LEU A 301 -3.07 14.52 -8.35
CA LEU A 301 -4.39 15.17 -8.27
C LEU A 301 -4.39 16.29 -7.23
N VAL A 302 -3.83 16.04 -6.05
CA VAL A 302 -3.69 17.03 -4.98
C VAL A 302 -2.88 18.26 -5.44
N GLN A 303 -1.85 18.05 -6.26
CA GLN A 303 -1.00 19.14 -6.75
C GLN A 303 -1.63 19.98 -7.86
N LYS A 304 -2.53 19.40 -8.66
CA LYS A 304 -3.01 20.03 -9.90
C LYS A 304 -4.48 20.41 -9.87
N THR A 305 -5.26 19.94 -8.90
CA THR A 305 -6.65 20.40 -8.74
C THR A 305 -6.68 21.86 -8.28
N THR A 306 -7.53 22.68 -8.89
CA THR A 306 -7.71 24.10 -8.55
C THR A 306 -8.57 24.29 -7.30
N ASP A 307 -9.48 23.35 -7.03
CA ASP A 307 -10.26 23.29 -5.80
C ASP A 307 -10.24 21.86 -5.24
N VAL A 308 -9.50 21.67 -4.16
CA VAL A 308 -9.36 20.37 -3.48
C VAL A 308 -10.64 20.03 -2.69
N ASN A 309 -11.48 21.03 -2.41
CA ASN A 309 -12.74 20.86 -1.69
C ASN A 309 -13.93 20.61 -2.63
N ASP A 310 -13.69 20.49 -3.95
CA ASP A 310 -14.71 20.07 -4.89
C ASP A 310 -15.29 18.70 -4.43
N PRO A 311 -16.62 18.59 -4.18
CA PRO A 311 -17.22 17.36 -3.68
C PRO A 311 -16.98 16.14 -4.59
N THR A 312 -16.85 16.36 -5.89
CA THR A 312 -16.58 15.33 -6.90
C THR A 312 -15.15 14.83 -6.78
N ILE A 313 -14.19 15.74 -6.68
CA ILE A 313 -12.78 15.40 -6.43
C ILE A 313 -12.60 14.72 -5.07
N GLY A 314 -13.32 15.18 -4.05
CA GLY A 314 -13.35 14.55 -2.75
C GLY A 314 -13.81 13.09 -2.82
N LYS A 315 -14.84 12.77 -3.63
CA LYS A 315 -15.26 11.39 -3.85
C LYS A 315 -14.24 10.56 -4.64
N VAL A 316 -13.51 11.16 -5.58
CA VAL A 316 -12.38 10.48 -6.25
C VAL A 316 -11.30 10.10 -5.24
N PHE A 317 -10.95 11.00 -4.31
CA PHE A 317 -9.96 10.69 -3.27
C PHE A 317 -10.43 9.57 -2.34
N ILE A 318 -11.72 9.55 -1.99
CA ILE A 318 -12.33 8.44 -1.23
C ILE A 318 -12.17 7.13 -2.00
N ASN A 319 -12.51 7.11 -3.29
CA ASN A 319 -12.41 5.91 -4.12
C ASN A 319 -10.96 5.39 -4.20
N ILE A 320 -9.98 6.28 -4.41
CA ILE A 320 -8.55 5.91 -4.42
C ILE A 320 -8.16 5.30 -3.06
N SER A 321 -8.56 5.92 -1.94
CA SER A 321 -8.22 5.43 -0.60
C SER A 321 -8.75 4.02 -0.33
N HIS A 322 -9.95 3.71 -0.81
CA HIS A 322 -10.58 2.40 -0.62
C HIS A 322 -9.91 1.30 -1.46
N LYS A 323 -9.25 1.66 -2.56
CA LYS A 323 -8.56 0.73 -3.46
C LYS A 323 -7.07 0.53 -3.13
N ILE A 324 -6.54 1.28 -2.16
CA ILE A 324 -5.19 1.05 -1.62
C ILE A 324 -5.32 -0.03 -0.55
N GLU A 325 -4.68 -1.18 -0.72
CA GLU A 325 -4.70 -2.30 0.23
C GLU A 325 -3.53 -2.21 1.24
N SER A 326 -2.35 -1.86 0.73
CA SER A 326 -1.08 -1.72 1.45
C SER A 326 -1.17 -0.73 2.60
N SER A 327 -0.74 -1.17 3.79
CA SER A 327 -0.69 -0.33 5.00
C SER A 327 0.31 0.83 4.86
N GLU A 328 1.43 0.59 4.18
CA GLU A 328 2.48 1.59 3.94
C GLU A 328 1.98 2.66 2.96
N CYS A 329 1.39 2.26 1.83
CA CYS A 329 0.81 3.20 0.87
C CYS A 329 -0.35 4.00 1.48
N ARG A 330 -1.15 3.38 2.35
CA ARG A 330 -2.24 4.07 3.07
C ARG A 330 -1.70 5.12 4.05
N LYS A 331 -0.56 4.87 4.69
CA LYS A 331 0.14 5.87 5.53
C LYS A 331 0.61 7.06 4.70
N ASP A 332 1.22 6.81 3.54
CA ASP A 332 1.67 7.88 2.65
C ASP A 332 0.51 8.71 2.10
N PHE A 333 -0.60 8.06 1.76
CA PHE A 333 -1.84 8.73 1.39
C PHE A 333 -2.32 9.71 2.48
N TYR A 334 -2.43 9.25 3.73
CA TYR A 334 -2.85 10.11 4.85
C TYR A 334 -1.84 11.22 5.17
N LYS A 335 -0.54 10.95 5.05
CA LYS A 335 0.51 11.94 5.21
C LYS A 335 0.39 13.06 4.17
N ILE A 336 0.07 12.75 2.91
CA ILE A 336 -0.16 13.74 1.87
C ILE A 336 -1.40 14.59 2.18
N LEU A 337 -2.52 13.97 2.60
CA LEU A 337 -3.73 14.70 3.01
C LEU A 337 -3.44 15.71 4.13
N LEU A 338 -2.81 15.25 5.21
CA LEU A 338 -2.54 16.08 6.39
C LEU A 338 -1.53 17.19 6.08
N SER A 339 -0.41 16.87 5.40
CA SER A 339 0.62 17.87 5.04
C SER A 339 0.10 18.97 4.10
N ARG A 340 -0.91 18.65 3.27
CA ARG A 340 -1.57 19.62 2.38
C ARG A 340 -2.82 20.24 3.01
N ASN A 341 -3.16 19.87 4.24
CA ASN A 341 -4.35 20.28 4.98
C ASN A 341 -5.67 20.05 4.23
N ILE A 342 -5.81 18.84 3.68
CA ILE A 342 -6.99 18.41 2.94
C ILE A 342 -7.85 17.58 3.89
N PHE A 343 -9.01 18.09 4.24
CA PHE A 343 -9.86 17.51 5.28
C PHE A 343 -11.20 17.06 4.69
N ILE A 344 -11.25 15.81 4.22
CA ILE A 344 -12.47 15.17 3.73
C ILE A 344 -13.06 14.32 4.86
N GLU A 345 -14.29 14.63 5.27
CA GLU A 345 -14.91 14.08 6.48
C GLU A 345 -14.86 12.55 6.57
N SER A 346 -15.13 11.83 5.48
CA SER A 346 -15.07 10.36 5.45
C SER A 346 -13.65 9.80 5.56
N LEU A 347 -12.66 10.46 4.96
CA LEU A 347 -11.26 10.05 5.05
C LEU A 347 -10.69 10.30 6.44
N ILE A 348 -11.09 11.41 7.07
CA ILE A 348 -10.74 11.69 8.47
C ILE A 348 -11.41 10.68 9.40
N ALA A 349 -12.67 10.33 9.14
CA ALA A 349 -13.35 9.31 9.92
C ALA A 349 -12.64 7.95 9.81
N ASP A 350 -12.27 7.53 8.59
CA ASP A 350 -11.51 6.28 8.36
C ASP A 350 -10.14 6.29 9.06
N LEU A 351 -9.40 7.41 8.99
CA LEU A 351 -8.13 7.58 9.69
C LEU A 351 -8.29 7.36 11.20
N VAL A 352 -9.27 8.03 11.82
CA VAL A 352 -9.53 7.95 13.27
C VAL A 352 -9.93 6.53 13.67
N LEU A 353 -10.86 5.92 12.94
CA LEU A 353 -11.30 4.54 13.20
C LEU A 353 -10.16 3.54 13.01
N THR A 354 -9.27 3.77 12.04
CA THR A 354 -8.11 2.90 11.80
C THR A 354 -7.09 3.01 12.92
N ILE A 355 -6.82 4.21 13.43
CA ILE A 355 -5.94 4.42 14.59
C ILE A 355 -6.51 3.67 15.81
N HIS A 356 -7.81 3.81 16.08
CA HIS A 356 -8.47 3.13 17.18
C HIS A 356 -8.43 1.60 17.04
N LYS A 357 -8.94 1.05 15.93
CA LYS A 357 -9.12 -0.40 15.76
C LYS A 357 -7.80 -1.17 15.64
N LYS A 358 -6.77 -0.56 15.05
CA LYS A 358 -5.50 -1.24 14.74
C LYS A 358 -4.34 -0.81 15.65
N HIS A 359 -4.57 0.11 16.59
CA HIS A 359 -3.51 0.74 17.39
C HIS A 359 -2.30 1.16 16.54
N ASN A 360 -2.57 1.69 15.35
CA ASN A 360 -1.52 1.95 14.35
C ASN A 360 -0.68 3.17 14.78
N LYS A 361 0.48 2.89 15.38
CA LYS A 361 1.41 3.92 15.89
C LYS A 361 1.88 4.88 14.80
N ASP A 362 2.05 4.39 13.58
CA ASP A 362 2.50 5.22 12.46
C ASP A 362 1.47 6.30 12.07
N LEU A 363 0.19 5.92 11.99
CA LEU A 363 -0.90 6.87 11.73
C LEU A 363 -1.15 7.78 12.94
N PHE A 364 -1.05 7.25 14.16
CA PHE A 364 -1.09 8.03 15.38
C PHE A 364 -0.02 9.14 15.38
N ASN A 365 1.22 8.79 15.00
CA ASN A 365 2.33 9.73 14.93
C ASN A 365 2.10 10.87 13.93
N LEU A 366 1.29 10.68 12.88
CA LEU A 366 0.93 11.77 11.97
C LEU A 366 0.15 12.89 12.67
N LEU A 367 -0.64 12.57 13.70
CA LEU A 367 -1.47 13.52 14.46
C LEU A 367 -0.79 14.03 15.73
N PHE A 368 0.07 13.21 16.36
CA PHE A 368 0.57 13.48 17.71
C PHE A 368 2.07 13.77 17.80
N ASN A 369 2.88 13.45 16.79
CA ASN A 369 4.34 13.68 16.83
C ASN A 369 4.79 14.79 15.87
N LYS A 370 5.55 15.76 16.40
CA LYS A 370 6.33 16.69 15.58
C LYS A 370 7.63 16.01 15.16
N THR A 371 7.72 15.53 13.92
CA THR A 371 9.02 15.16 13.36
C THR A 371 9.88 16.43 13.22
N SER A 372 11.13 16.35 13.65
CA SER A 372 12.12 17.45 13.76
C SER A 372 12.48 18.17 12.44
N ARG A 373 11.78 17.88 11.33
CA ARG A 373 12.01 18.46 10.00
C ARG A 373 10.92 19.41 9.50
N GLU A 374 9.83 19.60 10.23
CA GLU A 374 8.77 20.57 9.87
C GLU A 374 9.00 21.91 10.59
N ASN A 375 10.03 22.65 10.19
CA ASN A 375 10.26 24.03 10.64
C ASN A 375 9.27 24.97 9.93
N PHE A 376 8.07 25.15 10.48
CA PHE A 376 7.27 26.35 10.25
C PHE A 376 7.52 27.36 11.37
N PRO A 377 7.47 28.68 11.10
CA PRO A 377 7.94 29.69 12.04
C PRO A 377 7.16 29.63 13.36
N GLN A 378 7.85 29.25 14.44
CA GLN A 378 7.43 29.52 15.81
C GLN A 378 7.51 31.03 16.02
N ASN A 379 6.44 31.76 15.73
CA ASN A 379 6.22 33.12 16.25
C ASN A 379 4.73 33.47 16.13
N SER A 380 3.90 32.82 16.95
CA SER A 380 2.61 33.33 17.43
C SER A 380 1.89 32.28 18.29
N LEU A 381 2.49 31.86 19.41
CA LEU A 381 1.83 30.97 20.36
C LEU A 381 1.89 31.55 21.77
N GLY A 382 1.07 32.58 21.96
CA GLY A 382 0.85 33.22 23.25
C GLY A 382 -0.41 34.05 23.25
N GLU A 383 -1.49 33.64 22.56
CA GLU A 383 -2.80 34.32 22.62
C GLU A 383 -3.90 33.56 21.85
N TRP A 384 -4.17 32.30 22.19
CA TRP A 384 -5.33 31.56 21.63
C TRP A 384 -6.26 31.00 22.71
N ALA A 385 -6.22 31.59 23.90
CA ALA A 385 -7.31 31.50 24.86
C ALA A 385 -8.27 32.69 24.64
N HIS A 386 -9.53 32.39 24.32
CA HIS A 386 -10.72 33.25 24.32
C HIS A 386 -11.40 33.70 23.01
N ASN A 387 -10.87 33.45 21.81
CA ASN A 387 -11.61 33.78 20.57
C ASN A 387 -11.94 32.54 19.72
N SER A 388 -12.97 31.82 20.16
CA SER A 388 -13.72 30.88 19.33
C SER A 388 -14.43 31.63 18.19
N ARG A 389 -13.74 31.83 17.05
CA ARG A 389 -14.27 32.09 15.69
C ARG A 389 -13.10 32.48 14.78
N GLY A 390 -12.49 31.54 14.05
CA GLY A 390 -11.45 31.94 13.09
C GLY A 390 -10.55 30.83 12.54
N GLY A 391 -11.13 29.79 11.95
CA GLY A 391 -10.37 28.82 11.17
C GLY A 391 -11.30 27.87 10.45
N SER A 392 -12.04 28.34 9.43
CA SER A 392 -12.98 27.54 8.63
C SER A 392 -12.38 26.21 8.13
N LYS A 393 -11.06 26.17 8.00
CA LYS A 393 -10.24 25.05 7.53
C LYS A 393 -10.35 23.79 8.40
N TYR A 394 -10.39 23.91 9.74
CA TYR A 394 -10.41 22.74 10.63
C TYR A 394 -11.81 22.22 10.93
N ASN A 395 -12.86 22.93 10.51
CA ASN A 395 -14.24 22.51 10.73
C ASN A 395 -14.53 21.15 10.08
N SER A 396 -13.99 20.89 8.87
CA SER A 396 -14.19 19.60 8.19
C SER A 396 -13.44 18.46 8.88
N PHE A 397 -12.27 18.75 9.46
CA PHE A 397 -11.55 17.77 10.29
C PHE A 397 -12.33 17.43 11.55
N GLU A 398 -12.80 18.43 12.30
CA GLU A 398 -13.61 18.25 13.50
C GLU A 398 -14.91 17.48 13.19
N LYS A 399 -15.58 17.77 12.08
CA LYS A 399 -16.76 17.01 11.62
C LYS A 399 -16.42 15.56 11.31
N GLY A 400 -15.32 15.30 10.62
CA GLY A 400 -14.85 13.94 10.34
C GLY A 400 -14.53 13.15 11.61
N VAL A 401 -13.90 13.81 12.59
CA VAL A 401 -13.66 13.23 13.93
C VAL A 401 -14.99 12.90 14.61
N LYS A 402 -15.93 13.85 14.70
CA LYS A 402 -17.25 13.61 15.30
C LYS A 402 -18.00 12.48 14.61
N LYS A 403 -17.90 12.38 13.28
CA LYS A 403 -18.47 11.28 12.51
C LYS A 403 -17.90 9.93 12.96
N ALA A 404 -16.58 9.79 13.06
CA ALA A 404 -15.96 8.57 13.58
C ALA A 404 -16.37 8.27 15.03
N LEU A 405 -16.44 9.29 15.89
CA LEU A 405 -16.86 9.10 17.28
C LEU A 405 -18.31 8.64 17.40
N ASN A 406 -19.21 9.07 16.52
CA ASN A 406 -20.59 8.59 16.51
C ASN A 406 -20.70 7.08 16.22
N ASP A 407 -19.70 6.50 15.54
CA ASP A 407 -19.63 5.08 15.23
C ASP A 407 -19.04 4.24 16.38
N LEU A 408 -18.59 4.87 17.48
CA LEU A 408 -17.98 4.20 18.63
C LEU A 408 -18.93 4.16 19.83
N GLU A 409 -18.95 3.03 20.53
CA GLU A 409 -19.64 2.93 21.82
C GLU A 409 -18.87 3.68 22.92
N TYR A 410 -19.54 3.96 24.04
CA TYR A 410 -18.92 4.68 25.16
C TYR A 410 -17.65 3.97 25.66
N SER A 411 -17.67 2.63 25.78
CA SER A 411 -16.51 1.83 26.19
C SER A 411 -15.34 1.97 25.21
N ASP A 412 -15.62 1.97 23.91
CA ASP A 412 -14.61 2.14 22.87
C ASP A 412 -13.97 3.53 22.92
N LYS A 413 -14.78 4.57 23.14
CA LYS A 413 -14.28 5.94 23.34
C LYS A 413 -13.35 6.06 24.54
N VAL A 414 -13.69 5.40 25.66
CA VAL A 414 -12.82 5.35 26.84
C VAL A 414 -11.54 4.58 26.56
N ASN A 415 -11.62 3.44 25.87
CA ASN A 415 -10.43 2.66 25.49
C ASN A 415 -9.54 3.44 24.51
N PHE A 416 -10.13 4.20 23.60
CA PHE A 416 -9.39 5.05 22.69
C PHE A 416 -8.67 6.17 23.45
N LEU A 417 -9.33 6.78 24.43
CA LEU A 417 -8.72 7.79 25.29
C LEU A 417 -7.55 7.21 26.09
N LYS A 418 -7.69 6.00 26.64
CA LYS A 418 -6.60 5.27 27.33
C LYS A 418 -5.41 5.06 26.41
N PHE A 419 -5.66 4.60 25.18
CA PHE A 419 -4.60 4.40 24.19
C PHE A 419 -3.83 5.71 23.91
N ILE A 420 -4.54 6.82 23.69
CA ILE A 420 -3.90 8.13 23.46
C ILE A 420 -3.08 8.55 24.68
N ALA A 421 -3.61 8.37 25.89
CA ALA A 421 -2.93 8.72 27.14
C ALA A 421 -1.69 7.86 27.39
N SER A 422 -1.75 6.56 27.10
CA SER A 422 -0.65 5.62 27.31
C SER A 422 0.54 5.84 26.36
N GLU A 423 0.29 6.37 25.15
CA GLU A 423 1.38 6.70 24.22
C GLU A 423 2.10 8.01 24.60
N SER A 424 1.60 8.76 25.59
CA SER A 424 2.22 9.96 26.19
C SER A 424 2.90 10.92 25.19
N PRO A 425 2.17 11.44 24.19
CA PRO A 425 2.74 12.35 23.20
C PRO A 425 3.17 13.67 23.85
N SER A 426 4.42 14.09 23.63
CA SER A 426 4.99 15.26 24.30
C SER A 426 4.23 16.57 24.02
N LYS A 427 3.74 16.79 22.79
CA LYS A 427 2.74 17.83 22.42
C LYS A 427 2.03 17.44 21.11
N PRO A 428 0.69 17.31 21.08
CA PRO A 428 -0.05 16.97 19.87
C PRO A 428 0.04 18.05 18.78
N LYS A 429 -0.10 17.67 17.51
CA LYS A 429 -0.36 18.64 16.43
C LYS A 429 -1.78 19.21 16.58
N ALA A 430 -2.14 20.22 15.78
CA ALA A 430 -3.46 20.83 15.82
C ALA A 430 -4.57 19.78 15.62
N GLU A 431 -4.36 18.86 14.68
CA GLU A 431 -5.26 17.76 14.35
C GLU A 431 -5.41 16.77 15.51
N GLY A 432 -4.29 16.39 16.16
CA GLY A 432 -4.30 15.54 17.35
C GLY A 432 -5.00 16.19 18.54
N LYS A 433 -4.83 17.50 18.71
CA LYS A 433 -5.53 18.28 19.74
C LYS A 433 -7.05 18.32 19.48
N ILE A 434 -7.47 18.56 18.24
CA ILE A 434 -8.89 18.56 17.86
C ILE A 434 -9.52 17.17 18.11
N LEU A 435 -8.82 16.09 17.76
CA LEU A 435 -9.27 14.72 18.04
C LEU A 435 -9.50 14.51 19.55
N LEU A 436 -8.51 14.87 20.36
CA LEU A 436 -8.57 14.67 21.81
C LEU A 436 -9.66 15.53 22.48
N GLU A 437 -9.77 16.80 22.12
CA GLU A 437 -10.81 17.69 22.63
C GLU A 437 -12.21 17.22 22.23
N SER A 438 -12.39 16.76 20.99
CA SER A 438 -13.68 16.23 20.51
C SER A 438 -14.07 14.95 21.24
N LEU A 439 -13.11 14.04 21.47
CA LEU A 439 -13.32 12.79 22.20
C LEU A 439 -13.75 13.05 23.65
N ILE A 440 -13.04 13.95 24.35
CA ILE A 440 -13.37 14.31 25.74
C ILE A 440 -14.74 14.98 25.81
N LYS A 441 -15.02 15.92 24.91
CA LYS A 441 -16.32 16.59 24.87
C LYS A 441 -17.46 15.60 24.68
N ASP A 442 -17.32 14.67 23.75
CA ASP A 442 -18.33 13.64 23.49
C ASP A 442 -18.55 12.73 24.71
N LEU A 443 -17.49 12.33 25.40
CA LEU A 443 -17.57 11.56 26.67
C LEU A 443 -18.28 12.32 27.79
N VAL A 444 -18.03 13.64 27.90
CA VAL A 444 -18.67 14.51 28.90
C VAL A 444 -20.15 14.72 28.57
N ASP A 445 -20.48 14.98 27.31
CA ASP A 445 -21.85 15.19 26.85
C ASP A 445 -22.71 13.92 27.07
N TYR A 446 -22.11 12.72 26.92
CA TYR A 446 -22.81 11.44 27.09
C TYR A 446 -23.22 11.12 28.55
N LYS A 447 -22.33 11.38 29.54
CA LYS A 447 -22.59 11.08 30.98
C LYS A 447 -22.85 12.32 31.84
N GLY A 448 -22.88 13.52 31.23
CA GLY A 448 -23.17 14.79 31.88
C GLY A 448 -22.16 15.25 32.93
N ASN A 449 -20.97 14.64 32.99
CA ASN A 449 -19.88 14.95 33.94
C ASN A 449 -18.57 14.28 33.50
N ASN A 450 -17.44 14.69 34.09
CA ASN A 450 -16.09 14.12 33.90
C ASN A 450 -15.90 12.70 34.49
N ASN A 451 -16.93 11.86 34.45
CA ASN A 451 -16.92 10.52 35.06
C ASN A 451 -15.95 9.56 34.37
N PHE A 452 -15.65 9.77 33.08
CA PHE A 452 -14.69 8.97 32.32
C PHE A 452 -13.29 8.94 32.98
N ILE A 453 -12.91 10.00 33.71
CA ILE A 453 -11.61 10.09 34.39
C ILE A 453 -11.46 8.99 35.45
N LEU A 454 -12.56 8.55 36.06
CA LEU A 454 -12.53 7.46 37.04
C LEU A 454 -12.20 6.10 36.40
N GLU A 455 -12.36 5.98 35.08
CA GLU A 455 -12.10 4.76 34.31
C GLU A 455 -10.64 4.67 33.81
N LEU A 456 -9.87 5.75 33.95
CA LEU A 456 -8.45 5.85 33.57
C LEU A 456 -7.52 5.44 34.72
N SER A 457 -6.28 5.03 34.43
CA SER A 457 -5.24 4.89 35.45
C SER A 457 -4.78 6.27 35.96
N ASP A 458 -4.10 6.31 37.11
CA ASP A 458 -3.59 7.60 37.63
C ASP A 458 -2.48 8.16 36.70
N GLU A 459 -1.63 7.29 36.13
CA GLU A 459 -0.63 7.62 35.10
C GLU A 459 -1.26 8.16 33.81
N ASP A 460 -2.30 7.49 33.27
CA ASP A 460 -3.02 7.99 32.08
C ASP A 460 -3.64 9.38 32.31
N THR A 461 -4.09 9.64 33.54
CA THR A 461 -4.69 10.93 33.90
C THR A 461 -3.64 12.02 33.96
N GLU A 462 -2.46 11.71 34.51
CA GLU A 462 -1.31 12.62 34.55
C GLU A 462 -0.79 12.93 33.14
N ASN A 463 -0.70 11.93 32.26
CA ASN A 463 -0.35 12.12 30.85
C ASN A 463 -1.35 13.05 30.15
N LEU A 464 -2.66 12.88 30.39
CA LEU A 464 -3.67 13.77 29.81
C LEU A 464 -3.58 15.22 30.33
N ASP A 465 -3.26 15.40 31.61
CA ASP A 465 -3.03 16.71 32.21
C ASP A 465 -1.85 17.41 31.54
N TYR A 466 -0.76 16.67 31.29
CA TYR A 466 0.39 17.17 30.57
C TYR A 466 0.07 17.53 29.10
N ILE A 467 -0.70 16.70 28.40
CA ILE A 467 -1.05 16.91 26.97
C ILE A 467 -1.96 18.13 26.76
N LEU A 468 -2.94 18.33 27.65
CA LEU A 468 -4.00 19.33 27.49
C LEU A 468 -3.82 20.59 28.35
N ASP A 469 -2.82 20.61 29.24
CA ASP A 469 -2.63 21.65 30.25
C ASP A 469 -3.89 21.81 31.13
N ARG A 470 -4.28 20.70 31.76
CA ARG A 470 -5.50 20.57 32.60
C ARG A 470 -5.15 19.92 33.95
N HIS A 471 -6.14 19.89 34.86
CA HIS A 471 -6.03 19.33 36.21
C HIS A 471 -7.10 18.25 36.46
N TYR A 472 -7.13 17.24 35.60
CA TYR A 472 -7.99 16.06 35.69
C TYR A 472 -7.59 15.15 36.84
N LEU A 473 -6.30 15.01 37.17
CA LEU A 473 -5.85 14.18 38.30
C LEU A 473 -6.40 14.71 39.64
N ASP A 474 -6.31 16.02 39.86
CA ASP A 474 -6.91 16.69 41.03
C ASP A 474 -8.43 16.49 41.09
N SER A 475 -9.07 16.54 39.93
CA SER A 475 -10.51 16.31 39.80
C SER A 475 -10.87 14.86 40.13
N LYS A 476 -10.07 13.89 39.69
CA LYS A 476 -10.20 12.46 40.01
C LYS A 476 -10.06 12.20 41.50
N ILE A 477 -9.02 12.76 42.14
CA ILE A 477 -8.78 12.63 43.58
C ILE A 477 -9.97 13.19 44.37
N ARG A 478 -10.48 14.37 43.99
CA ARG A 478 -11.68 14.96 44.61
C ARG A 478 -12.92 14.10 44.42
N MET A 479 -13.11 13.50 43.24
CA MET A 479 -14.24 12.60 42.97
C MET A 479 -14.15 11.29 43.77
N LYS A 480 -12.98 10.64 43.83
CA LYS A 480 -12.73 9.46 44.68
C LYS A 480 -13.04 9.76 46.15
N LYS A 481 -12.58 10.91 46.68
CA LYS A 481 -12.85 11.35 48.06
C LYS A 481 -14.34 11.61 48.32
N ARG A 482 -15.05 12.25 47.37
CA ARG A 482 -16.50 12.46 47.47
C ARG A 482 -17.29 11.14 47.46
N LYS A 483 -16.90 10.17 46.61
CA LYS A 483 -17.52 8.84 46.57
C LYS A 483 -17.30 8.08 47.88
N ARG A 484 -16.07 8.10 48.42
CA ARG A 484 -15.76 7.51 49.73
C ARG A 484 -16.59 8.15 50.86
N ASN A 485 -16.69 9.47 50.90
CA ASN A 485 -17.50 10.17 51.90
C ASN A 485 -19.00 9.87 51.79
N LYS A 486 -19.54 9.72 50.56
CA LYS A 486 -20.95 9.28 50.37
C LYS A 486 -21.14 7.86 50.89
N ASN A 487 -20.25 6.93 50.53
CA ASN A 487 -20.33 5.55 50.99
C ASN A 487 -20.24 5.44 52.52
N ILE A 488 -19.31 6.18 53.15
CA ILE A 488 -19.19 6.24 54.62
C ILE A 488 -20.48 6.78 55.25
N LYS A 489 -21.08 7.84 54.69
CA LYS A 489 -22.37 8.35 55.19
C LYS A 489 -23.49 7.33 55.05
N THR A 490 -23.58 6.62 53.93
CA THR A 490 -24.59 5.57 53.72
C THR A 490 -24.42 4.42 54.70
N VAL A 491 -23.18 3.95 54.92
CA VAL A 491 -22.87 2.91 55.92
C VAL A 491 -23.21 3.40 57.32
N PHE A 492 -22.85 4.64 57.67
CA PHE A 492 -23.17 5.21 58.98
C PHE A 492 -24.68 5.32 59.21
N CYS A 493 -25.45 5.74 58.19
CA CYS A 493 -26.91 5.75 58.25
C CYS A 493 -27.50 4.34 58.41
N ALA A 494 -26.96 3.34 57.71
CA ALA A 494 -27.40 1.95 57.85
C ALA A 494 -27.12 1.40 59.26
N VAL A 495 -25.91 1.64 59.80
CA VAL A 495 -25.54 1.23 61.16
C VAL A 495 -26.42 1.94 62.20
N ALA A 496 -26.68 3.24 62.05
CA ALA A 496 -27.56 3.97 62.94
C ALA A 496 -28.99 3.41 62.93
N LEU A 497 -29.53 3.05 61.76
CA LEU A 497 -30.83 2.39 61.64
C LEU A 497 -30.87 1.05 62.38
N VAL A 498 -29.84 0.21 62.23
CA VAL A 498 -29.74 -1.06 62.95
C VAL A 498 -29.70 -0.85 64.47
N MET A 499 -28.94 0.14 64.94
CA MET A 499 -28.88 0.48 66.37
C MET A 499 -30.23 0.98 66.90
N ILE A 500 -30.97 1.79 66.14
CA ILE A 500 -32.32 2.23 66.51
C ILE A 500 -33.26 1.03 66.64
N ILE A 501 -33.20 0.09 65.69
CA ILE A 501 -34.00 -1.14 65.73
C ILE A 501 -33.65 -1.97 66.98
N LEU A 502 -32.37 -2.19 67.26
CA LEU A 502 -31.91 -2.92 68.44
C LEU A 502 -32.33 -2.24 69.75
N MET A 503 -32.20 -0.92 69.86
CA MET A 503 -32.62 -0.17 71.05
C MET A 503 -34.14 -0.20 71.23
N SER A 504 -34.91 -0.12 70.15
CA SER A 504 -36.38 -0.28 70.21
C SER A 504 -36.78 -1.69 70.65
N TYR A 505 -36.06 -2.72 70.20
CA TYR A 505 -36.28 -4.10 70.65
C TYR A 505 -35.96 -4.28 72.14
N LEU A 506 -34.81 -3.77 72.60
CA LEU A 506 -34.44 -3.78 74.02
C LEU A 506 -35.44 -3.00 74.89
N PHE A 507 -35.97 -1.89 74.39
CA PHE A 507 -37.00 -1.10 75.08
C PHE A 507 -38.32 -1.87 75.22
N VAL A 508 -38.75 -2.58 74.17
CA VAL A 508 -39.92 -3.46 74.21
C VAL A 508 -39.71 -4.61 75.19
N CYS A 509 -38.55 -5.27 75.16
CA CYS A 509 -38.19 -6.32 76.11
C CYS A 509 -38.14 -5.81 77.56
N TYR A 510 -37.64 -4.60 77.78
CA TYR A 510 -37.57 -3.97 79.11
C TYR A 510 -38.96 -3.67 79.67
N ILE A 511 -39.85 -3.06 78.87
CA ILE A 511 -41.24 -2.79 79.28
C ILE A 511 -41.99 -4.10 79.59
N HIS A 512 -41.79 -5.16 78.80
CA HIS A 512 -42.39 -6.46 79.07
C HIS A 512 -41.81 -7.17 80.30
N SER A 513 -40.53 -6.95 80.63
CA SER A 513 -39.89 -7.57 81.80
C SER A 513 -40.26 -6.91 83.13
N THR A 514 -40.78 -5.67 83.13
CA THR A 514 -41.23 -4.98 84.36
C THR A 514 -42.73 -5.11 84.65
N GLY A 515 -43.46 -5.94 83.89
CA GLY A 515 -44.87 -6.24 84.12
C GLY A 515 -45.11 -7.56 84.86
N ASN A 516 -44.91 -7.57 86.19
CA ASN A 516 -45.72 -8.41 87.08
C ASN A 516 -47.08 -7.72 87.28
N GLU A 517 -48.24 -8.35 87.44
CA GLU A 517 -48.70 -9.74 87.52
C GLU A 517 -50.23 -9.65 87.34
N GLY A 518 -50.85 -10.46 86.49
CA GLY A 518 -52.31 -10.41 86.32
C GLY A 518 -52.86 -11.19 85.13
N GLU A 519 -53.06 -12.49 85.36
CA GLU A 519 -54.09 -13.38 84.78
C GLU A 519 -54.27 -13.53 83.25
N ASN A 520 -53.88 -14.73 82.79
CA ASN A 520 -54.60 -15.68 81.94
C ASN A 520 -54.98 -15.35 80.47
N ASN A 521 -54.51 -16.26 79.60
CA ASN A 521 -55.01 -16.69 78.29
C ASN A 521 -54.54 -15.93 77.02
N SER A 522 -53.44 -16.39 76.43
CA SER A 522 -53.44 -17.07 75.12
C SER A 522 -51.99 -17.23 74.61
N SER A 523 -51.50 -18.47 74.57
CA SER A 523 -50.13 -18.81 74.15
C SER A 523 -49.95 -18.96 72.63
N ASP A 524 -50.92 -18.55 71.82
CA ASP A 524 -50.92 -18.78 70.36
C ASP A 524 -50.56 -17.55 69.50
N THR A 525 -50.54 -16.35 70.07
CA THR A 525 -50.27 -15.11 69.30
C THR A 525 -48.80 -14.66 69.37
N SER A 526 -48.07 -15.05 70.42
CA SER A 526 -46.66 -14.67 70.65
C SER A 526 -45.70 -15.39 69.69
N ILE A 527 -45.94 -16.69 69.42
CA ILE A 527 -45.08 -17.52 68.55
C ILE A 527 -45.26 -17.15 67.05
N LYS A 528 -46.46 -16.70 66.65
CA LYS A 528 -46.71 -16.23 65.27
C LYS A 528 -46.02 -14.89 64.98
N ASN A 529 -45.92 -13.99 65.94
CA ASN A 529 -45.28 -12.69 65.72
C ASN A 529 -43.75 -12.79 65.63
N THR A 530 -43.13 -13.71 66.38
CA THR A 530 -41.69 -14.00 66.25
C THR A 530 -41.34 -14.76 64.96
N SER A 531 -42.19 -15.66 64.46
CA SER A 531 -41.96 -16.32 63.17
C SER A 531 -42.08 -15.35 62.00
N THR A 532 -43.07 -14.45 62.02
CA THR A 532 -43.28 -13.45 60.95
C THR A 532 -42.15 -12.42 60.92
N PHE A 533 -41.58 -12.07 62.08
CA PHE A 533 -40.42 -11.18 62.17
C PHE A 533 -39.11 -11.83 61.70
N LEU A 534 -38.91 -13.12 61.99
CA LEU A 534 -37.79 -13.92 61.46
C LEU A 534 -37.90 -14.13 59.95
N GLU A 535 -39.10 -14.36 59.41
CA GLU A 535 -39.34 -14.40 57.96
C GLU A 535 -39.11 -13.03 57.29
N TYR A 536 -39.49 -11.93 57.93
CA TYR A 536 -39.21 -10.58 57.43
C TYR A 536 -37.71 -10.25 57.44
N LEU A 537 -36.98 -10.67 58.49
CA LEU A 537 -35.53 -10.52 58.56
C LEU A 537 -34.82 -11.38 57.51
N ASN A 538 -35.24 -12.64 57.29
CA ASN A 538 -34.69 -13.48 56.23
C ASN A 538 -34.98 -12.90 54.84
N ALA A 539 -36.18 -12.34 54.61
CA ALA A 539 -36.51 -11.66 53.35
C ALA A 539 -35.71 -10.37 53.10
N VAL A 540 -35.26 -9.69 54.17
CA VAL A 540 -34.37 -8.53 54.10
C VAL A 540 -32.90 -8.94 53.94
N TYR A 541 -32.50 -10.08 54.52
CA TYR A 541 -31.15 -10.64 54.41
C TYR A 541 -30.90 -11.26 53.02
N ASP A 542 -31.91 -11.89 52.42
CA ASP A 542 -31.85 -12.49 51.07
C ASP A 542 -31.92 -11.45 49.94
N ASN A 543 -32.40 -10.22 50.22
CA ASN A 543 -32.42 -9.13 49.25
C ASN A 543 -31.16 -8.27 49.32
N LYS A 544 -30.17 -8.63 48.50
CA LYS A 544 -29.15 -7.73 47.92
C LYS A 544 -28.43 -6.81 48.92
N SER A 545 -27.41 -7.31 49.61
CA SER A 545 -26.23 -6.46 49.93
C SER A 545 -24.94 -7.19 50.32
N ILE A 546 -24.97 -8.49 50.64
CA ILE A 546 -23.78 -9.19 51.18
C ILE A 546 -22.65 -9.32 50.14
N ASN A 547 -22.98 -9.51 48.86
CA ASN A 547 -21.96 -9.51 47.78
C ASN A 547 -21.26 -8.15 47.59
N SER A 548 -21.77 -7.04 48.15
CA SER A 548 -21.10 -5.73 48.07
C SER A 548 -20.19 -5.43 49.27
N LEU A 549 -20.39 -6.12 50.40
CA LEU A 549 -19.53 -6.01 51.58
C LEU A 549 -18.30 -6.93 51.48
N GLU A 550 -18.46 -8.14 50.93
CA GLU A 550 -17.34 -9.07 50.73
C GLU A 550 -16.29 -8.51 49.75
N TYR A 551 -16.73 -7.86 48.66
CA TYR A 551 -15.82 -7.17 47.74
C TYR A 551 -15.17 -5.91 48.31
N ALA A 552 -15.79 -5.24 49.29
CA ALA A 552 -15.21 -4.06 49.94
C ALA A 552 -14.14 -4.42 50.97
N ILE A 553 -14.29 -5.56 51.64
CA ILE A 553 -13.32 -6.07 52.64
C ILE A 553 -12.12 -6.72 51.95
N ILE A 554 -12.33 -7.51 50.89
CA ILE A 554 -11.23 -8.12 50.11
C ILE A 554 -10.37 -7.04 49.43
N SER A 555 -10.98 -5.95 48.95
CA SER A 555 -10.24 -4.84 48.30
C SER A 555 -9.33 -4.05 49.26
N GLU A 556 -9.61 -4.04 50.57
CA GLU A 556 -8.80 -3.33 51.57
C GLU A 556 -7.60 -4.16 52.05
N ASP A 557 -7.72 -5.50 52.03
CA ASP A 557 -6.62 -6.41 52.39
C ASP A 557 -5.61 -6.60 51.23
N ASP A 558 -6.06 -6.60 49.97
CA ASP A 558 -5.14 -6.64 48.82
C ASP A 558 -4.29 -5.36 48.68
N GLN A 559 -4.79 -4.21 49.16
CA GLN A 559 -4.01 -2.97 49.23
C GLN A 559 -2.97 -2.95 50.37
N LYS A 560 -3.14 -3.77 51.41
CA LYS A 560 -2.14 -3.93 52.48
C LYS A 560 -1.08 -4.98 52.14
N ALA A 561 -1.42 -6.01 51.38
CA ALA A 561 -0.45 -7.04 50.96
C ALA A 561 0.57 -6.51 49.93
N GLY A 562 0.20 -5.54 49.09
CA GLY A 562 1.10 -4.91 48.12
C GLY A 562 2.11 -3.89 48.68
N MET A 563 1.96 -3.47 49.94
CA MET A 563 2.84 -2.48 50.59
C MET A 563 3.95 -3.08 51.47
N ILE A 564 4.10 -4.41 51.49
CA ILE A 564 5.17 -5.08 52.26
C ILE A 564 6.28 -5.67 51.36
N ASN A 565 6.14 -5.67 50.03
CA ASN A 565 7.23 -6.04 49.11
C ASN A 565 7.29 -5.10 47.90
N ASN A 566 7.87 -3.90 48.09
CA ASN A 566 8.80 -3.20 47.19
C ASN A 566 9.16 -1.82 47.74
#